data_AF-A0A9D2PT85-F1
#
_entry.id   AF-A0A9D2PT85-F1
#
_cell.length_a   1.000
_cell.length_b   1.000
_cell.length_c   1.000
_cell.angle_alpha   90.00
_cell.angle_beta   90.00
_cell.angle_gamma   90.00
#
_symmetry.space_group_name_H-M   'P 1'
#
loop_
_entity.id
_entity.type
_entity.pdbx_description
1 polymer ?
#
loop_
_entity_poly.entity_id
_entity_poly.type
_entity_poly.pdbx_seq_one_letter_code
_entity_poly.pdbx_strand_id
1 'polypeptide(L)' 'MSKILGMIGGVIGMLLVIWGIAMRTKENAAVSIIGGADGPTSIFVAAKLDESFIYLILAVGVVLIVAAVIMVLKKRR' A
#
# COMPACT_ATOMS: atom_id res chain seq x y z
N MET A 1 -9.94 15.80 -21.55
CA MET A 1 -8.98 14.68 -21.38
C MET A 1 -8.08 14.83 -20.16
N SER A 2 -7.29 15.90 -19.98
CA SER A 2 -6.34 16.03 -18.84
C SER A 2 -6.99 15.95 -17.45
N LYS A 3 -8.21 16.47 -17.28
CA LYS A 3 -8.94 16.39 -15.99
C LYS A 3 -9.43 14.97 -15.65
N ILE A 4 -9.83 14.20 -16.67
CA ILE A 4 -10.29 12.80 -16.50
C ILE A 4 -9.09 11.91 -16.17
N LEU A 5 -7.97 12.10 -16.89
CA LEU A 5 -6.69 11.45 -16.58
C LEU A 5 -6.20 11.77 -15.17
N GLY A 6 -6.33 13.04 -14.74
CA GLY A 6 -6.02 13.45 -13.36
C GLY A 6 -6.90 12.75 -12.33
N MET A 7 -8.23 12.67 -12.54
CA MET A 7 -9.11 11.94 -11.61
C MET A 7 -8.76 10.45 -11.52
N ILE A 8 -8.54 9.78 -12.66
CA ILE A 8 -8.17 8.35 -12.68
C ILE A 8 -6.83 8.15 -11.98
N GLY A 9 -5.82 8.98 -12.27
CA GLY A 9 -4.51 8.93 -11.62
C GLY A 9 -4.60 9.18 -10.11
N GLY A 10 -5.47 10.08 -9.67
CA GLY A 10 -5.71 10.35 -8.25
C GLY A 10 -6.32 9.16 -7.52
N VAL A 11 -7.32 8.49 -8.13
CA VAL A 11 -7.92 7.27 -7.56
C VAL A 11 -6.89 6.15 -7.46
N ILE A 12 -6.09 5.92 -8.51
CA ILE A 12 -5.02 4.91 -8.49
C ILE A 12 -3.99 5.23 -7.41
N GLY A 13 -3.56 6.48 -7.30
CA GLY A 13 -2.62 6.91 -6.26
C GLY A 13 -3.17 6.69 -4.84
N MET A 14 -4.46 6.97 -4.62
CA MET A 14 -5.10 6.76 -3.33
C MET A 14 -5.19 5.28 -2.96
N LEU A 15 -5.54 4.42 -3.92
CA LEU A 15 -5.55 2.97 -3.72
C LEU A 15 -4.16 2.43 -3.36
N LEU A 16 -3.11 2.91 -4.04
CA LEU A 16 -1.73 2.51 -3.74
C LEU A 16 -1.30 2.93 -2.33
N VAL A 17 -1.67 4.13 -1.88
CA VAL A 17 -1.37 4.60 -0.52
C VAL A 17 -2.09 3.74 0.54
N ILE A 18 -3.38 3.48 0.35
CA ILE A 18 -4.17 2.63 1.26
C ILE A 18 -3.56 1.22 1.35
N TRP A 19 -3.17 0.66 0.20
CA TRP A 19 -2.56 -0.66 0.13
C TRP A 19 -1.19 -0.69 0.81
N GLY A 20 -0.33 0.32 0.58
CA GLY A 20 0.96 0.46 1.24
C GLY A 20 0.85 0.53 2.77
N ILE A 21 -0.11 1.31 3.28
CA ILE A 21 -0.38 1.41 4.72
C ILE A 21 -0.90 0.07 5.27
N ALA A 22 -1.80 -0.61 4.55
CA ALA A 22 -2.33 -1.90 4.97
C ALA A 22 -1.23 -2.96 5.06
N MET A 23 -0.31 -3.01 4.09
CA MET A 23 0.83 -3.93 4.12
C MET A 23 1.74 -3.67 5.32
N ARG A 24 2.10 -2.40 5.57
CA ARG A 24 2.89 -2.01 6.75
C ARG A 24 2.27 -2.45 8.08
N THR A 25 0.95 -2.40 8.16
CA THR A 25 0.24 -2.78 9.39
C THR A 25 0.17 -4.31 9.56
N LYS A 26 0.23 -5.07 8.47
CA LYS A 26 0.09 -6.53 8.47
C LYS A 26 1.40 -7.31 8.67
N GLU A 27 2.56 -6.69 8.53
CA GLU A 27 3.84 -7.34 8.86
C GLU A 27 3.94 -7.82 10.31
N ASN A 28 3.12 -7.24 11.20
CA ASN A 28 3.06 -7.62 12.61
C ASN A 28 2.02 -8.72 12.92
N ALA A 29 1.32 -9.26 11.91
CA ALA A 29 0.32 -10.30 12.11
C ALA A 29 0.98 -11.68 12.16
N ALA A 30 1.57 -12.03 13.30
CA ALA A 30 2.02 -13.38 13.57
C ALA A 30 0.80 -14.31 13.69
N VAL A 31 0.59 -15.18 12.70
CA VAL A 31 -0.42 -16.24 12.76
C VAL A 31 0.20 -17.42 13.52
N SER A 32 -0.24 -17.63 14.76
CA SER A 32 0.14 -18.80 15.54
C SER A 32 -0.90 -19.90 15.35
N ILE A 33 -0.49 -21.02 14.76
CA ILE A 33 -1.30 -22.25 14.68
C ILE A 33 -0.87 -23.14 15.85
N ILE A 34 -1.80 -23.42 16.77
CA ILE A 34 -1.57 -24.31 17.91
C ILE A 34 -2.05 -25.71 17.49
N GLY A 35 -1.12 -26.61 17.19
CA GLY A 35 -1.40 -28.03 16.97
C GLY A 35 -1.23 -28.85 18.26
N GLY A 36 -2.24 -29.62 18.66
CA GLY A 36 -2.09 -30.73 19.62
C GLY A 36 -1.42 -31.95 18.96
N ALA A 37 -1.02 -33.03 19.65
CA ALA A 37 -1.34 -33.52 20.99
C ALA A 37 -0.10 -33.70 21.91
N ASP A 38 1.10 -33.37 21.43
CA ASP A 38 2.39 -33.52 22.15
C ASP A 38 2.97 -32.21 22.72
N GLY A 39 2.13 -31.17 22.81
CA GLY A 39 2.53 -29.81 23.21
C GLY A 39 2.53 -28.84 22.01
N PRO A 40 2.51 -27.52 22.24
CA PRO A 40 2.36 -26.54 21.19
C PRO A 40 3.60 -26.53 20.28
N THR A 41 3.55 -27.26 19.18
CA THR A 41 4.50 -27.08 18.07
C THR A 41 4.10 -25.80 17.35
N SER A 42 4.58 -24.65 17.82
CA SER A 42 4.27 -23.34 17.24
C SER A 42 5.01 -23.14 15.92
N ILE A 43 4.29 -23.22 14.80
CA ILE A 43 4.81 -22.85 13.48
C ILE A 43 4.65 -21.34 13.32
N PHE A 44 5.74 -20.59 13.40
CA PHE A 44 5.75 -19.16 13.13
C PHE A 44 5.97 -18.93 11.64
N VAL A 45 4.92 -18.52 10.92
CA VAL A 45 5.06 -18.03 9.55
C VAL A 45 5.34 -16.53 9.62
N ALA A 46 6.62 -16.16 9.58
CA ALA A 46 7.05 -14.77 9.50
C ALA A 46 7.27 -14.39 8.03
N ALA A 47 6.25 -13.79 7.40
CA ALA A 47 6.43 -13.11 6.12
C ALA A 47 6.91 -11.68 6.40
N LYS A 48 8.20 -11.44 6.25
CA LYS A 48 8.77 -10.08 6.33
C LYS A 48 8.69 -9.47 4.93
N LEU A 49 7.87 -8.45 4.74
CA LEU A 49 7.90 -7.65 3.53
C LEU A 49 9.14 -6.73 3.62
N ASP A 50 9.69 -6.35 2.47
CA ASP A 50 10.77 -5.38 2.47
C ASP A 50 10.15 -4.00 2.74
N GLU A 51 10.49 -3.42 3.88
CA GLU A 51 10.12 -2.05 4.26
C GLU A 51 10.46 -1.06 3.13
N SER A 52 11.59 -1.25 2.43
CA SER A 52 12.01 -0.42 1.30
C SER A 52 10.99 -0.47 0.14
N PHE A 53 10.42 -1.65 -0.10
CA PHE A 53 9.38 -1.86 -1.11
C PHE A 53 8.07 -1.17 -0.71
N ILE A 54 7.71 -1.21 0.59
CA ILE A 54 6.53 -0.51 1.12
C ILE A 54 6.70 1.01 0.97
N TYR A 55 7.86 1.56 1.35
CA TYR A 55 8.15 2.99 1.20
C TYR A 55 8.13 3.43 -0.27
N LEU A 56 8.60 2.59 -1.19
CA LEU A 56 8.53 2.85 -2.62
C LEU A 56 7.09 2.96 -3.12
N ILE A 57 6.21 2.04 -2.73
CA ILE A 57 4.78 2.09 -3.11
C ILE A 57 4.11 3.35 -2.56
N LEU A 58 4.39 3.71 -1.30
CA LEU A 58 3.86 4.92 -0.68
C LEU A 58 4.35 6.18 -1.41
N ALA A 59 5.64 6.26 -1.74
CA ALA A 59 6.21 7.40 -2.47
C ALA A 59 5.58 7.54 -3.85
N VAL A 60 5.44 6.46 -4.62
CA VAL A 60 4.78 6.46 -5.93
C VAL A 60 3.32 6.90 -5.81
N GLY A 61 2.58 6.38 -4.82
CA GLY A 61 1.19 6.76 -4.58
C GLY A 61 1.02 8.25 -4.30
N VAL A 62 1.87 8.84 -3.45
CA VAL A 62 1.86 10.28 -3.14
C VAL A 62 2.19 11.12 -4.39
N VAL A 63 3.23 10.73 -5.15
CA VAL A 63 3.62 11.43 -6.39
C VAL A 63 2.48 11.44 -7.40
N LEU A 64 1.77 10.31 -7.56
CA LEU A 64 0.61 10.22 -8.45
C LEU A 64 -0.54 11.14 -8.01
N ILE A 65 -0.82 11.23 -6.70
CA ILE A 65 -1.84 12.14 -6.17
C ILE A 65 -1.45 13.60 -6.44
N VAL A 66 -0.19 13.98 -6.21
CA VAL A 66 0.29 15.34 -6.48
C VAL A 66 0.19 15.67 -7.96
N ALA A 67 0.62 14.76 -8.84
CA ALA A 67 0.53 14.93 -10.29
C ALA A 67 -0.94 15.04 -10.76
N ALA A 68 -1.83 14.23 -10.18
CA ALA A 68 -3.27 14.29 -10.43
C ALA A 68 -3.87 15.65 -10.04
N VAL A 69 -3.54 16.16 -8.84
CA VAL A 69 -3.99 17.48 -8.37
C VAL A 69 -3.49 18.57 -9.31
N ILE A 70 -2.22 18.56 -9.69
CA ILE A 70 -1.65 19.53 -10.64
C ILE A 70 -2.37 19.45 -11.98
N MET A 71 -2.63 18.27 -12.54
CA MET A 71 -3.32 18.11 -13.82
C MET A 71 -4.78 18.61 -13.78
N VAL A 72 -5.47 18.43 -12.65
CA VAL A 72 -6.85 18.91 -12.46
C VAL A 72 -6.89 20.42 -12.29
N LEU A 73 -5.97 20.99 -11.49
CA LEU A 73 -5.88 22.43 -11.22
C LEU A 73 -5.26 23.23 -12.37
N LYS A 74 -4.49 22.60 -13.25
CA LYS A 74 -3.90 23.25 -14.43
C LYS A 74 -5.00 23.72 -15.38
N LYS A 75 -5.37 25.00 -15.25
CA LYS A 75 -6.27 25.71 -16.15
C LYS A 75 -5.60 25.76 -17.52
N ARG A 76 -6.21 25.13 -18.53
CA ARG A 76 -5.83 25.36 -19.93
C ARG A 76 -6.05 26.84 -20.22
N ARG A 77 -4.97 27.63 -20.34
CA ARG A 77 -5.00 28.82 -21.20
C ARG A 77 -5.10 28.36 -22.64
#